data_AF-A0A1X7K166-F1
#
_entry.id   AF-A0A1X7K166-F1
#
_cell.length_a   1.000
_cell.length_b   1.000
_cell.length_c   1.000
_cell.angle_alpha   90.00
_cell.angle_beta   90.00
_cell.angle_gamma   90.00
#
_symmetry.space_group_name_H-M   'P 1'
#
loop_
_entity.id
_entity.type
_entity.pdbx_description
1 polymer ?
#
loop_
_entity_poly.entity_id
_entity_poly.type
_entity_poly.pdbx_seq_one_letter_code
_entity_poly.pdbx_strand_id
1 'polypeptide(L)'
;MIISVLILVGVISFIMASSSDAPGSSTEHTSPNWLLVQDEIIETRMSKSVQTRIGDMVKVHFEDAELTDADLSSIVEWINTVPDSQIMEIQQGFNHIKAGILIKLDNKRELLLQYNGQHIIMTRKGFDEQHAMVKYVIEQENLKHFFDQKLESL
;
A
#
# COMPACT_ATOMS: atom_id res chain seq x y z
N MET A 1 29.51 -23.12 -18.75
CA MET A 1 29.29 -21.98 -17.84
C MET A 1 27.80 -21.87 -17.61
N ILE A 2 27.33 -22.22 -16.41
CA ILE A 2 25.92 -22.08 -16.02
C ILE A 2 25.84 -20.71 -15.35
N ILE A 3 25.13 -19.77 -15.97
CA ILE A 3 24.77 -18.50 -15.35
C ILE A 3 23.58 -18.81 -14.46
N SER A 4 23.85 -19.06 -13.17
CA SER A 4 22.81 -19.11 -12.15
C SER A 4 22.25 -17.70 -11.96
N VAL A 5 21.12 -17.42 -12.58
CA VAL A 5 20.31 -16.23 -12.29
C VAL A 5 19.72 -16.44 -10.90
N LEU A 6 20.24 -15.70 -9.94
CA LEU A 6 19.78 -15.68 -8.56
C LEU A 6 18.48 -14.86 -8.55
N ILE A 7 17.34 -15.53 -8.78
CA ILE A 7 16.03 -14.91 -8.58
C ILE A 7 15.88 -14.74 -7.06
N LEU A 8 16.10 -13.51 -6.60
CA LEU A 8 15.85 -13.11 -5.23
C LEU A 8 14.33 -13.13 -5.03
N VAL A 9 13.79 -14.27 -4.63
CA VAL A 9 12.38 -14.40 -4.23
C VAL A 9 12.20 -13.62 -2.94
N GLY A 10 11.83 -12.35 -3.07
CA GLY A 10 11.50 -11.47 -1.96
C GLY A 10 10.15 -11.84 -1.37
N VAL A 11 10.09 -12.90 -0.56
CA VAL A 11 8.89 -13.23 0.22
C VAL A 11 8.66 -12.08 1.21
N ILE A 12 7.68 -11.21 0.93
CA ILE A 12 7.19 -10.24 1.90
C ILE A 12 6.39 -11.00 2.96
N SER A 13 7.03 -11.27 4.09
CA SER A 13 6.33 -11.68 5.32
C SER A 13 5.53 -10.49 5.84
N PHE A 14 4.21 -10.52 5.64
CA PHE A 14 3.26 -9.55 6.19
C PHE A 14 3.19 -9.74 7.72
N ILE A 15 4.03 -9.02 8.47
CA ILE A 15 3.94 -8.99 9.93
C ILE A 15 2.75 -8.10 10.30
N MET A 16 1.60 -8.72 10.57
CA MET A 16 0.52 -8.10 11.34
C MET A 16 1.00 -7.91 12.78
N ALA A 17 1.53 -6.73 13.11
CA ALA A 17 1.67 -6.31 14.50
C ALA A 17 0.29 -5.86 15.01
N SER A 18 -0.40 -6.77 15.68
CA SER A 18 -1.53 -6.46 16.56
C SER A 18 -0.97 -5.92 17.87
N SER A 19 -1.10 -4.62 18.12
CA SER A 19 -0.82 -4.02 19.44
C SER A 19 -2.11 -3.48 20.05
N SER A 20 -2.37 -3.95 21.26
CA SER A 20 -3.50 -3.67 22.15
C SER A 20 -3.37 -2.34 22.92
N ASP A 21 -4.51 -1.63 22.98
CA ASP A 21 -5.03 -0.64 23.95
C ASP A 21 -4.26 0.66 24.32
N ALA A 22 -4.93 1.81 24.10
CA ALA A 22 -5.42 2.75 25.15
C ALA A 22 -6.19 3.96 24.53
N PRO A 23 -7.14 4.61 25.23
CA PRO A 23 -8.12 5.52 24.62
C PRO A 23 -7.77 7.02 24.72
N GLY A 24 -8.20 7.77 23.71
CA GLY A 24 -8.76 9.11 23.87
C GLY A 24 -7.79 10.29 24.01
N SER A 25 -7.40 10.87 22.89
CA SER A 25 -7.00 12.28 22.80
C SER A 25 -7.52 12.83 21.48
N SER A 26 -8.43 13.79 21.55
CA SER A 26 -8.94 14.54 20.41
C SER A 26 -7.80 15.39 19.86
N THR A 27 -7.12 14.88 18.84
CA THR A 27 -6.11 15.61 18.09
C THR A 27 -6.82 16.59 17.15
N GLU A 28 -6.40 17.85 17.18
CA GLU A 28 -6.76 18.82 16.17
C GLU A 28 -6.50 18.22 14.78
N HIS A 29 -7.52 18.22 13.92
CA HIS A 29 -7.40 17.83 12.52
C HIS A 29 -6.46 18.82 11.82
N THR A 30 -5.17 18.57 11.91
CA THR A 30 -4.20 19.12 10.97
C THR A 30 -4.53 18.47 9.64
N SER A 31 -4.94 19.27 8.64
CA SER A 31 -5.11 18.76 7.28
C SER A 31 -3.87 17.95 6.94
N PRO A 32 -4.00 16.65 6.63
CA PRO A 32 -2.84 15.80 6.43
C PRO A 32 -2.11 16.40 5.24
N ASN A 33 -0.90 16.93 5.43
CA ASN A 33 -0.07 17.39 4.32
C ASN A 33 0.23 16.17 3.44
N TRP A 34 -0.64 15.88 2.48
CA TRP A 34 -0.73 14.59 1.77
C TRP A 34 0.06 14.60 0.47
N LEU A 35 0.66 15.74 0.12
CA LEU A 35 1.36 15.91 -1.13
C LEU A 35 2.56 14.96 -1.21
N LEU A 36 2.40 13.95 -2.05
CA LEU A 36 3.46 13.04 -2.44
C LEU A 36 4.24 13.69 -3.58
N VAL A 37 5.53 13.96 -3.36
CA VAL A 37 6.41 14.52 -4.38
C VAL A 37 7.20 13.38 -5.01
N GLN A 38 7.10 13.22 -6.33
CA GLN A 38 7.73 12.09 -7.03
C GLN A 38 9.25 12.06 -6.86
N ASP A 39 9.90 13.22 -6.80
CA ASP A 39 11.35 13.35 -6.59
C ASP A 39 11.82 12.87 -5.20
N GLU A 40 10.91 12.75 -4.23
CA GLU A 40 11.22 12.22 -2.91
C GLU A 40 11.17 10.69 -2.87
N ILE A 41 10.70 10.02 -3.94
CA ILE A 41 10.55 8.57 -4.00
C ILE A 41 11.91 7.91 -4.25
N ILE A 42 12.35 7.10 -3.30
CA ILE A 42 13.63 6.39 -3.36
C ILE A 42 13.48 4.93 -3.80
N GLU A 43 12.32 4.32 -3.54
CA GLU A 43 12.05 2.92 -3.85
C GLU A 43 10.54 2.67 -3.91
N THR A 44 10.12 1.85 -4.88
CA THR A 44 8.74 1.37 -4.97
C THR A 44 8.72 -0.15 -5.13
N ARG A 45 7.78 -0.81 -4.44
CA ARG A 45 7.49 -2.23 -4.62
C ARG A 45 5.99 -2.45 -4.66
N MET A 46 5.53 -3.32 -5.55
CA MET A 46 4.15 -3.77 -5.57
C MET A 46 4.10 -5.29 -5.43
N SER A 47 3.08 -5.78 -4.73
CA SER A 47 2.75 -7.20 -4.69
C SER A 47 1.24 -7.40 -4.85
N LYS A 48 0.87 -8.56 -5.39
CA LYS A 48 -0.52 -8.97 -5.60
C LYS A 48 -0.74 -10.42 -5.21
N SER A 49 -1.96 -10.73 -4.79
CA SER A 49 -2.38 -12.07 -4.43
C SER A 49 -2.65 -12.88 -5.69
N VAL A 50 -2.01 -14.04 -5.79
CA VAL A 50 -2.23 -15.03 -6.84
C VAL A 50 -2.87 -16.26 -6.21
N GLN A 51 -3.89 -16.78 -6.88
CA GLN A 51 -4.59 -17.99 -6.44
C GLN A 51 -4.14 -19.16 -7.32
N THR A 52 -3.55 -20.18 -6.71
CA THR A 52 -3.21 -21.44 -7.39
C THR A 52 -4.12 -22.54 -6.90
N ARG A 53 -4.82 -23.21 -7.82
CA ARG A 53 -5.62 -24.40 -7.51
C ARG A 53 -4.73 -25.64 -7.54
N ILE A 54 -4.72 -26.40 -6.46
CA ILE A 54 -4.00 -27.68 -6.32
C ILE A 54 -5.02 -28.73 -5.88
N GLY A 55 -5.54 -29.51 -6.83
CA GLY A 55 -6.70 -30.37 -6.61
C GLY A 55 -7.92 -29.55 -6.20
N ASP A 56 -8.52 -29.89 -5.07
CA ASP A 56 -9.68 -29.16 -4.51
C ASP A 56 -9.28 -27.98 -3.61
N MET A 57 -7.99 -27.77 -3.36
CA MET A 57 -7.51 -26.67 -2.51
C MET A 57 -7.17 -25.43 -3.34
N VAL A 58 -7.50 -24.26 -2.81
CA VAL A 58 -7.03 -22.96 -3.32
C VAL A 58 -5.95 -22.45 -2.38
N LYS A 59 -4.72 -22.32 -2.89
CA LYS A 59 -3.62 -21.66 -2.18
C LYS A 59 -3.54 -20.21 -2.64
N VAL A 60 -3.51 -19.29 -1.68
CA VAL A 60 -3.24 -17.88 -1.93
C VAL A 60 -1.79 -17.61 -1.55
N HIS A 61 -1.02 -17.00 -2.44
CA HIS A 61 0.29 -16.44 -2.14
C HIS A 61 0.41 -15.06 -2.78
N PHE A 62 1.44 -14.30 -2.42
CA PHE A 62 1.71 -13.00 -3.03
C PHE A 62 2.91 -13.09 -3.93
N GLU A 63 2.81 -12.44 -5.09
CA GLU A 63 3.90 -12.31 -6.05
C GLU A 63 4.20 -10.83 -6.25
N ASP A 64 5.46 -10.53 -6.54
CA ASP A 64 5.86 -9.18 -6.94
C ASP A 64 5.18 -8.83 -8.26
N ALA A 65 4.72 -7.58 -8.37
CA ALA A 65 4.13 -7.03 -9.57
C ALA A 65 4.94 -5.83 -10.04
N GLU A 66 5.13 -5.70 -11.34
CA GLU A 66 5.85 -4.58 -11.92
C GLU A 66 5.01 -3.29 -11.85
N LEU A 67 5.68 -2.22 -11.45
CA LEU A 67 5.21 -0.84 -11.56
C LEU A 67 6.09 -0.13 -12.58
N THR A 68 5.47 0.41 -13.63
CA THR A 68 6.18 1.30 -14.56
C THR A 68 6.29 2.72 -14.00
N ASP A 69 7.18 3.54 -14.56
CA ASP A 69 7.26 4.97 -14.18
C ASP A 69 5.94 5.71 -14.47
N ALA A 70 5.22 5.32 -15.52
CA ALA A 70 3.92 5.87 -15.86
C ALA A 70 2.83 5.46 -14.84
N ASP A 71 2.86 4.20 -14.38
CA ASP A 71 2.00 3.73 -13.30
C ASP A 71 2.26 4.57 -12.03
N LEU A 72 3.54 4.72 -11.68
CA LEU A 72 3.94 5.48 -10.48
C LEU A 72 3.52 6.94 -10.56
N SER A 73 3.74 7.61 -11.68
CA SER A 73 3.33 9.00 -11.89
C SER A 73 1.81 9.15 -11.74
N SER A 74 1.03 8.22 -12.30
CA SER A 74 -0.42 8.20 -12.18
C SER A 74 -0.87 7.95 -10.73
N ILE A 75 -0.23 7.02 -10.02
CA ILE A 75 -0.51 6.74 -8.60
C ILE A 75 -0.26 7.98 -7.73
N VAL A 76 0.87 8.66 -7.95
CA VAL A 76 1.21 9.90 -7.24
C VAL A 76 0.13 10.96 -7.48
N GLU A 77 -0.26 11.19 -8.74
CA GLU A 77 -1.34 12.11 -9.10
C GLU A 77 -2.67 11.73 -8.43
N TRP A 78 -3.05 10.45 -8.47
CA TRP A 78 -4.31 9.98 -7.89
C TRP A 78 -4.37 10.15 -6.38
N ILE A 79 -3.31 9.80 -5.66
CA ILE A 79 -3.20 10.07 -4.21
C ILE A 79 -3.32 11.57 -3.98
N ASN A 80 -2.65 12.36 -4.82
CA ASN A 80 -2.63 13.80 -4.75
C ASN A 80 -3.91 14.51 -5.21
N THR A 81 -4.97 13.77 -5.52
CA THR A 81 -6.26 14.36 -5.93
C THR A 81 -7.38 13.97 -4.99
N VAL A 82 -7.11 13.14 -3.97
CA VAL A 82 -8.10 12.74 -2.98
C VAL A 82 -8.42 13.96 -2.10
N PRO A 83 -9.66 14.48 -2.10
CA PRO A 83 -10.03 15.57 -1.23
C PRO A 83 -10.10 15.10 0.23
N ASP A 84 -9.80 15.99 1.18
CA ASP A 84 -9.82 15.69 2.62
C ASP A 84 -11.15 15.07 3.08
N SER A 85 -12.29 15.41 2.44
CA SER A 85 -13.61 14.84 2.73
C SER A 85 -13.76 13.35 2.37
N GLN A 86 -12.86 12.80 1.57
CA GLN A 86 -12.82 11.39 1.14
C GLN A 86 -11.71 10.60 1.84
N ILE A 87 -11.14 11.18 2.90
CA ILE A 87 -10.11 10.56 3.72
C ILE A 87 -10.70 10.30 5.10
N MET A 88 -10.68 9.05 5.53
CA MET A 88 -11.15 8.63 6.85
C MET A 88 -10.03 7.96 7.61
N GLU A 89 -9.59 8.54 8.72
CA GLU A 89 -8.62 7.91 9.60
C GLU A 89 -9.23 6.66 10.27
N ILE A 90 -8.45 5.58 10.35
CA ILE A 90 -8.86 4.31 10.96
C ILE A 90 -7.80 3.81 11.94
N GLN A 91 -8.26 3.16 13.01
CA GLN A 91 -7.36 2.57 14.02
C GLN A 91 -6.84 1.19 13.58
N GLN A 92 -7.65 0.42 12.85
CA GLN A 92 -7.32 -0.94 12.40
C GLN A 92 -7.49 -1.05 10.89
N GLY A 93 -6.62 -1.84 10.26
CA GLY A 93 -6.74 -2.15 8.83
C GLY A 93 -7.82 -3.19 8.57
N PHE A 94 -8.13 -3.42 7.30
CA PHE A 94 -9.02 -4.50 6.90
C PHE A 94 -8.26 -5.81 6.69
N ASN A 95 -8.96 -6.93 6.95
CA ASN A 95 -8.48 -8.25 6.58
C ASN A 95 -8.58 -8.47 5.06
N HIS A 96 -7.94 -9.53 4.56
CA HIS A 96 -8.02 -9.98 3.16
C HIS A 96 -7.47 -8.99 2.13
N ILE A 97 -6.30 -8.44 2.40
CA ILE A 97 -5.54 -7.66 1.40
C ILE A 97 -5.28 -8.54 0.17
N LYS A 98 -5.53 -7.99 -1.02
CA LYS A 98 -5.32 -8.62 -2.32
C LYS A 98 -4.11 -8.04 -3.04
N ALA A 99 -3.79 -6.77 -2.82
CA ALA A 99 -2.61 -6.15 -3.40
C ALA A 99 -2.08 -5.05 -2.47
N GLY A 100 -0.80 -4.72 -2.64
CA GLY A 100 -0.20 -3.60 -1.93
C GLY A 100 0.93 -2.95 -2.71
N ILE A 101 1.13 -1.65 -2.47
CA ILE A 101 2.22 -0.86 -3.01
C ILE A 101 2.92 -0.19 -1.83
N LEU A 102 4.21 -0.49 -1.67
CA LEU A 102 5.10 0.22 -0.77
C LEU A 102 5.87 1.27 -1.55
N ILE A 103 5.75 2.52 -1.15
CA ILE A 103 6.52 3.66 -1.65
C ILE A 103 7.39 4.13 -0.49
N LYS A 104 8.71 3.98 -0.61
CA LYS A 104 9.65 4.59 0.32
C LYS A 104 10.05 5.95 -0.21
N LEU A 105 10.07 6.89 0.72
CA LEU A 105 10.45 8.26 0.48
C LEU A 105 11.76 8.55 1.19
N ASP A 106 12.34 9.71 0.90
CA ASP A 106 13.41 10.27 1.71
C ASP A 106 13.00 10.42 3.20
N ASN A 107 13.99 10.73 4.05
CA ASN A 107 13.76 10.97 5.47
C ASN A 107 13.08 9.80 6.21
N LYS A 108 13.26 8.56 5.72
CA LYS A 108 12.68 7.33 6.29
C LYS A 108 11.15 7.31 6.31
N ARG A 109 10.51 8.10 5.44
CA ARG A 109 9.06 8.10 5.28
C ARG A 109 8.63 6.92 4.40
N GLU A 110 7.49 6.34 4.75
CA GLU A 110 6.93 5.22 4.00
C GLU A 110 5.44 5.43 3.80
N LEU A 111 4.99 5.21 2.57
CA LEU A 111 3.59 5.14 2.19
C LEU A 111 3.27 3.72 1.75
N LEU A 112 2.31 3.09 2.40
CA LEU A 112 1.82 1.76 2.05
C LEU A 112 0.36 1.87 1.62
N LEU A 113 0.09 1.59 0.35
CA LEU A 113 -1.26 1.44 -0.18
C LEU A 113 -1.61 -0.04 -0.15
N GLN A 114 -2.77 -0.39 0.37
CA GLN A 114 -3.26 -1.77 0.41
C GLN A 114 -4.68 -1.81 -0.13
N TYR A 115 -4.99 -2.82 -0.94
CA TYR A 115 -6.29 -2.98 -1.55
C TYR A 115 -6.88 -4.34 -1.22
N ASN A 116 -8.14 -4.39 -0.80
CA ASN A 116 -8.84 -5.64 -0.47
C ASN A 116 -9.97 -6.01 -1.46
N GLY A 117 -10.10 -5.28 -2.58
CA GLY A 117 -11.22 -5.43 -3.52
C GLY A 117 -12.37 -4.44 -3.28
N GLN A 118 -12.35 -3.70 -2.18
CA GLN A 118 -13.39 -2.72 -1.85
C GLN A 118 -12.79 -1.38 -1.42
N HIS A 119 -11.82 -1.40 -0.52
CA HIS A 119 -11.22 -0.21 0.08
C HIS A 119 -9.75 -0.14 -0.25
N ILE A 120 -9.24 1.09 -0.40
CA ILE A 120 -7.81 1.38 -0.39
C ILE A 120 -7.46 1.87 1.01
N ILE A 121 -6.60 1.12 1.69
CA ILE A 121 -5.99 1.54 2.96
C ILE A 121 -4.66 2.20 2.64
N MET A 122 -4.52 3.45 3.03
CA MET A 122 -3.27 4.19 2.96
C MET A 122 -2.67 4.27 4.35
N THR A 123 -1.49 3.68 4.55
CA THR A 123 -0.72 3.84 5.77
C THR A 123 0.45 4.78 5.53
N ARG A 124 0.59 5.78 6.39
CA ARG A 124 1.69 6.74 6.42
C ARG A 124 2.55 6.48 7.65
N LYS A 125 3.86 6.41 7.47
CA LYS A 125 4.83 6.29 8.55
C LYS A 125 5.94 7.33 8.40
N GLY A 126 6.33 7.97 9.51
CA GLY A 126 7.40 8.98 9.51
C GLY A 126 6.99 10.37 9.06
N PHE A 127 5.68 10.64 8.87
CA PHE A 127 5.18 11.94 8.41
C PHE A 127 4.91 12.94 9.53
N ASP A 128 4.94 12.49 10.78
CA ASP A 128 4.96 13.34 11.96
C ASP A 128 6.30 13.22 12.69
N GLU A 129 6.56 14.14 13.62
CA GLU A 129 7.80 14.17 14.41
C GLU A 129 7.99 12.91 15.27
N GLN A 130 6.89 12.24 15.63
CA GLN A 130 6.87 11.03 16.46
C GLN A 130 7.10 9.76 15.64
N HIS A 131 7.19 9.89 14.32
CA HIS A 131 7.26 8.81 13.34
C HIS A 131 6.12 7.79 13.49
N ALA A 132 4.93 8.25 13.91
CA ALA A 132 3.80 7.36 14.11
C ALA A 132 3.33 6.76 12.78
N MET A 133 2.65 5.61 12.89
CA MET A 133 2.00 4.95 11.78
C MET A 133 0.52 5.32 11.81
N VAL A 134 0.07 6.13 10.85
CA VAL A 134 -1.33 6.54 10.74
C VAL A 134 -1.96 5.87 9.53
N LYS A 135 -3.18 5.37 9.67
CA LYS A 135 -3.90 4.64 8.63
C LYS A 135 -5.15 5.40 8.22
N TYR A 136 -5.42 5.38 6.93
CA TYR A 136 -6.57 6.02 6.33
C TYR A 136 -7.26 5.06 5.37
N VAL A 137 -8.57 5.19 5.24
CA VAL A 137 -9.29 4.78 4.02
C VAL A 137 -9.34 5.97 3.10
N ILE A 138 -9.02 5.75 1.84
CA ILE A 138 -9.19 6.75 0.78
C ILE A 138 -10.15 6.23 -0.28
N GLU A 139 -11.03 7.12 -0.75
CA GLU A 139 -11.89 6.85 -1.90
C GLU A 139 -11.26 7.45 -3.17
N GLN A 140 -10.74 6.59 -4.04
CA GLN A 140 -10.13 7.01 -5.31
C GLN A 140 -10.40 5.94 -6.38
N GLU A 141 -11.29 6.24 -7.33
CA GLU A 141 -11.76 5.27 -8.33
C GLU A 141 -10.67 4.80 -9.29
N ASN A 142 -9.81 5.68 -9.78
CA ASN A 142 -8.74 5.32 -10.73
C ASN A 142 -7.72 4.38 -10.09
N LEU A 143 -7.37 4.61 -8.82
CA LEU A 143 -6.47 3.76 -8.06
C LEU A 143 -7.11 2.41 -7.74
N LYS A 144 -8.43 2.37 -7.46
CA LYS A 144 -9.18 1.10 -7.32
C LYS A 144 -9.13 0.32 -8.63
N HIS A 145 -9.44 0.98 -9.74
CA HIS A 145 -9.42 0.37 -11.07
C HIS A 145 -8.03 -0.14 -11.45
N PHE A 146 -6.98 0.62 -11.14
CA PHE A 146 -5.60 0.20 -11.33
C PHE A 146 -5.28 -1.09 -10.57
N PHE A 147 -5.68 -1.20 -9.30
CA PHE A 147 -5.50 -2.43 -8.54
C PHE A 147 -6.29 -3.60 -9.12
N ASP A 148 -7.54 -3.36 -9.55
CA ASP A 148 -8.37 -4.38 -10.18
C ASP A 148 -7.70 -4.92 -11.46
N GLN A 149 -7.19 -4.03 -12.33
CA GLN A 149 -6.46 -4.41 -13.54
C GLN A 149 -5.20 -5.23 -13.24
N LYS A 150 -4.41 -4.81 -12.23
CA LYS A 150 -3.20 -5.54 -11.83
C LYS A 150 -3.53 -6.93 -11.27
N LEU A 151 -4.68 -7.10 -10.62
CA LEU A 151 -5.18 -8.39 -10.14
C LEU A 151 -5.70 -9.31 -11.26
N GLU A 152 -6.25 -8.73 -12.34
CA GLU A 152 -6.77 -9.49 -13.50
C GLU A 152 -5.66 -9.94 -14.46
N SER A 153 -4.55 -9.20 -14.55
CA SER A 153 -3.39 -9.63 -15.34
C SER A 153 -2.80 -10.93 -14.76
N LEU A 154 -3.00 -12.05 -15.46
CA LEU A 154 -2.42 -13.37 -15.16
C LEU A 154 -1.40 -13.75 -16.24
#